data_AF-A0A534RJQ2-F1
#
_entry.id   AF-A0A534RJQ2-F1
#
_cell.length_a   1.000
_cell.length_b   1.000
_cell.length_c   1.000
_cell.angle_alpha   90.00
_cell.angle_beta   90.00
_cell.angle_gamma   90.00
#
_symmetry.space_group_name_H-M   'P 1'
#
loop_
_entity.id
_entity.type
_entity.pdbx_description
1 polymer ?
#
loop_
_entity_poly.entity_id
_entity_poly.type
_entity_poly.pdbx_seq_one_letter_code
_entity_poly.pdbx_strand_id
1 'polypeptide(L)' 'EEIQKAMRMVPDEVVQLITASGTPDECRAKVREYVQTGTTCPILYPLGDDVRAMIDAFADGVY' A
#
# COMPACT_ATOMS: atom_id res chain seq x y z
N GLU A 1 -20.59 6.83 0.84
CA GLU A 1 -21.33 5.67 1.37
C GLU A 1 -21.17 4.40 0.54
N GLU A 2 -21.27 4.46 -0.79
CA GLU A 2 -21.23 3.25 -1.64
C GLU A 2 -19.86 2.54 -1.66
N ILE A 3 -18.76 3.29 -1.54
CA ILE A 3 -17.40 2.74 -1.41
C ILE A 3 -17.28 1.83 -0.17
N GLN A 4 -17.82 2.26 0.97
CA GLN A 4 -17.75 1.53 2.24
C GLN A 4 -18.57 0.22 2.23
N LYS A 5 -19.69 0.19 1.50
CA LYS A 5 -20.48 -1.04 1.31
C LYS A 5 -19.75 -2.03 0.39
N ALA A 6 -19.14 -1.52 -0.69
CA ALA A 6 -18.41 -2.34 -1.65
C ALA A 6 -17.16 -2.98 -1.03
N MET A 7 -16.46 -2.26 -0.13
CA MET A 7 -15.29 -2.80 0.59
C MET A 7 -15.60 -4.09 1.37
N ARG A 8 -16.83 -4.27 1.88
CA ARG A 8 -17.23 -5.51 2.60
C ARG A 8 -17.34 -6.73 1.69
N MET A 9 -17.44 -6.53 0.38
CA MET A 9 -17.53 -7.61 -0.61
C MET A 9 -16.18 -7.97 -1.21
N VAL A 10 -15.14 -7.17 -0.94
CA VAL A 10 -13.78 -7.44 -1.42
C VAL A 10 -13.03 -8.17 -0.30
N PRO A 11 -12.62 -9.44 -0.51
CA PRO A 11 -11.82 -10.16 0.46
C PRO A 11 -10.47 -9.46 0.68
N ASP A 12 -10.01 -9.39 1.93
CA ASP A 12 -8.73 -8.77 2.29
C ASP A 12 -7.54 -9.39 1.52
N GLU A 13 -7.61 -10.69 1.21
CA GLU A 13 -6.60 -11.38 0.38
C GLU A 13 -6.47 -10.76 -1.02
N VAL A 14 -7.57 -10.29 -1.62
CA VAL A 14 -7.51 -9.62 -2.93
C VAL A 14 -6.83 -8.28 -2.78
N VAL A 15 -7.17 -7.52 -1.74
CA VAL A 15 -6.55 -6.21 -1.46
C VAL A 15 -5.05 -6.38 -1.24
N GLN A 16 -4.62 -7.38 -0.47
CA GLN A 16 -3.21 -7.71 -0.22
C GLN A 16 -2.47 -8.21 -1.48
N LEU A 17 -3.19 -8.81 -2.44
CA LEU A 17 -2.64 -9.27 -3.73
C LEU A 17 -2.29 -8.12 -4.67
N ILE A 18 -3.06 -7.02 -4.62
CA ILE A 18 -2.92 -5.88 -5.55
C ILE A 18 -2.49 -4.57 -4.88
N THR A 19 -2.37 -4.52 -3.55
CA THR A 19 -1.95 -3.32 -2.80
C THR A 19 -1.07 -3.67 -1.61
N ALA A 20 -0.09 -2.80 -1.34
CA ALA A 20 0.63 -2.77 -0.08
C ALA A 20 -0.27 -2.07 0.96
N SER A 21 -0.90 -2.83 1.85
CA SER A 21 -1.84 -2.33 2.85
C SER A 21 -1.53 -2.95 4.22
N GLY A 22 -1.52 -2.13 5.27
CA GLY A 22 -1.14 -2.56 6.62
C GLY A 22 -0.24 -1.54 7.31
N THR A 23 0.63 -2.02 8.17
CA THR A 23 1.64 -1.21 8.87
C THR A 23 2.69 -0.66 7.90
N PRO A 24 3.42 0.42 8.25
CA PRO A 24 4.52 0.93 7.44
C PRO A 24 5.56 -0.14 7.06
N ASP A 25 5.87 -1.06 7.97
CA ASP A 25 6.84 -2.15 7.73
C ASP A 25 6.34 -3.16 6.69
N GLU A 26 5.08 -3.59 6.79
CA GLU A 26 4.46 -4.51 5.82
C GLU A 26 4.41 -3.86 4.43
N CYS A 27 4.04 -2.58 4.38
CA CYS A 27 4.01 -1.82 3.14
C CYS A 27 5.40 -1.71 2.49
N ARG A 28 6.44 -1.39 3.27
CA ARG A 28 7.83 -1.36 2.78
C ARG A 28 8.30 -2.72 2.29
N ALA A 29 8.02 -3.79 3.03
CA ALA A 29 8.39 -5.15 2.63
C ALA A 29 7.75 -5.55 1.29
N LYS A 30 6.49 -5.18 1.07
CA LYS A 30 5.80 -5.45 -0.19
C LYS A 30 6.34 -4.62 -1.36
N VAL A 31 6.66 -3.35 -1.13
CA VAL A 31 7.29 -2.52 -2.17
C VAL A 31 8.68 -3.07 -2.52
N ARG A 32 9.45 -3.57 -1.54
CA ARG A 32 10.73 -4.27 -1.78
C ARG A 32 10.57 -5.45 -2.73
N GLU A 33 9.54 -6.27 -2.51
CA GLU A 33 9.20 -7.40 -3.39
C GLU A 33 8.96 -6.92 -4.82
N TYR A 34 8.15 -5.88 -5.01
CA TYR A 34 7.91 -5.31 -6.34
C TYR A 34 9.18 -4.80 -7.02
N VAL A 35 10.05 -4.11 -6.27
CA VAL A 35 11.34 -3.64 -6.80
C VAL A 35 12.25 -4.81 -7.18
N GLN A 36 12.33 -5.85 -6.34
CA GLN A 36 13.10 -7.07 -6.63
C GLN A 36 12.59 -7.80 -7.88
N THR A 37 11.29 -7.73 -8.16
CA THR A 37 10.69 -8.29 -9.38
C THR A 37 10.83 -7.41 -10.63
N GLY A 38 11.49 -6.24 -10.52
CA GLY A 38 11.82 -5.38 -11.66
C GLY A 38 11.01 -4.08 -11.75
N THR A 39 10.27 -3.70 -10.71
CA THR A 39 9.60 -2.39 -10.65
C THR A 39 10.63 -1.27 -10.48
N THR A 40 10.61 -0.28 -11.38
CA THR A 40 11.56 0.84 -11.40
C THR A 40 11.02 2.12 -10.77
N CYS A 41 9.70 2.25 -10.65
CA CYS A 41 9.04 3.43 -10.10
C CYS A 41 7.71 3.03 -9.44
N PRO A 42 7.72 2.63 -8.15
CA PRO A 42 6.49 2.30 -7.43
C PRO A 42 5.66 3.57 -7.18
N ILE A 43 4.37 3.53 -7.54
CA ILE A 43 3.42 4.61 -7.27
C ILE A 43 2.68 4.30 -5.98
N LEU A 44 2.83 5.18 -4.98
CA LEU A 44 2.15 5.06 -3.70
C LEU A 44 0.86 5.87 -3.74
N TYR A 45 -0.29 5.18 -3.65
CA TYR A 45 -1.61 5.82 -3.59
C TYR A 45 -2.14 5.76 -2.15
N PRO A 46 -2.20 6.88 -1.42
CA PRO A 46 -2.73 6.91 -0.07
C PRO A 46 -4.24 6.67 -0.08
N LEU A 47 -4.66 5.56 0.53
CA LEU A 47 -6.07 5.22 0.73
C LEU A 47 -6.64 5.76 2.05
N GLY A 48 -5.76 6.15 2.99
CA GLY A 48 -6.14 6.74 4.26
C GLY A 48 -6.28 8.26 4.19
N ASP A 49 -7.01 8.83 5.15
CA ASP A 49 -7.23 10.28 5.25
C ASP A 49 -5.93 11.05 5.57
N ASP A 50 -4.95 10.38 6.18
CA ASP A 50 -3.64 10.97 6.50
C ASP A 50 -2.59 10.62 5.44
N VAL A 51 -2.46 11.53 4.47
CA VAL A 51 -1.42 11.45 3.44
C VAL A 51 -0.02 11.62 4.03
N ARG A 52 0.15 12.39 5.11
CA ARG A 52 1.47 12.63 5.71
C ARG A 52 2.03 11.38 6.34
N ALA A 53 1.19 10.58 6.98
CA ALA A 53 1.59 9.28 7.52
C ALA A 53 2.20 8.37 6.44
N MET A 54 1.67 8.38 5.21
CA MET A 54 2.26 7.63 4.09
C MET A 54 3.59 8.25 3.64
N ILE A 55 3.69 9.58 3.54
CA ILE A 55 4.95 10.23 3.18
C ILE A 55 6.05 9.90 4.20
N ASP A 56 5.75 10.04 5.49
CA ASP A 56 6.70 9.78 6.58
C ASP A 56 7.12 8.30 6.63
N ALA A 57 6.20 7.38 6.34
CA ALA A 57 6.50 5.95 6.25
C ALA A 57 7.51 5.59 5.13
N PHE A 58 7.60 6.42 4.09
CA PHE A 58 8.46 6.16 2.93
C PHE A 58 9.55 7.23 2.72
N ALA A 59 9.67 8.21 3.63
CA ALA A 59 10.54 9.37 3.50
C ALA A 59 12.03 9.00 3.37
N ASP A 60 12.45 7.92 4.02
CA ASP A 60 13.84 7.46 4.02
C ASP A 60 14.24 6.75 2.71
N GLY A 61 13.30 6.55 1.77
CA GLY A 61 13.56 5.87 0.49
C GLY A 61 13.95 4.40 0.62
N VAL A 62 13.87 3.84 1.83
CA VAL A 62 14.15 2.43 2.10
C VAL A 62 12.86 1.63 1.92
N TYR A 63 12.66 1.14 0.71
CA TYR A 63 11.71 0.08 0.40
C TYR A 63 12.45 -1.09 -0.20
#